data_AF-A0A9W8CP70-F1
#
_entry.id   AF-A0A9W8CP70-F1
#
_cell.length_a   1.000
_cell.length_b   1.000
_cell.length_c   1.000
_cell.angle_alpha   90.00
_cell.angle_beta   90.00
_cell.angle_gamma   90.00
#
_symmetry.space_group_name_H-M   'P 1'
#
loop_
_entity.id
_entity.type
_entity.pdbx_description
1 polymer ?
#
loop_
_entity_poly.entity_id
_entity_poly.type
_entity_poly.pdbx_seq_one_letter_code
_entity_poly.pdbx_strand_id
1 'polypeptide(L)'
;MADYEDDIRRTGNALAALMPELRQLRFPGKSSIPVATAICSYLAGLYTEQLQVLRSQSPIVIPSGRRFKCLKKASLSYEYQSGYHPPSMDIANLDMLFLHNALPNHSWTPFSTNDDSNSIEFTKLKQLNVQYYAIYEENGIVVPHRDGHPWSLYFPNLEILTIKCTKSICPLLEYMVLPSHMEEITIEMRLGDFQRYEEVSLPVANKVVLK
;
A
#
# COMPACT_ATOMS: atom_id res chain seq x y z
N MET A 1 21.90 10.55 9.67
CA MET A 1 20.57 11.16 9.42
C MET A 1 20.45 12.51 10.08
N ALA A 2 20.75 12.64 11.38
CA ALA A 2 20.74 13.93 12.09
C ALA A 2 21.58 15.03 11.39
N ASP A 3 22.75 14.67 10.84
CA ASP A 3 23.65 15.64 10.18
C ASP A 3 23.11 16.25 8.86
N TYR A 4 22.00 15.73 8.32
CA TYR A 4 21.43 16.19 7.04
C TYR A 4 20.00 16.74 7.19
N GLU A 5 19.45 16.81 8.39
CA GLU A 5 18.04 17.17 8.58
C GLU A 5 17.72 18.57 8.05
N ASP A 6 18.57 19.55 8.35
CA ASP A 6 18.42 20.92 7.87
C ASP A 6 18.56 21.01 6.36
N ASP A 7 19.47 20.24 5.77
CA ASP A 7 19.66 20.17 4.31
C ASP A 7 18.46 19.55 3.61
N ILE A 8 17.89 18.50 4.19
CA ILE A 8 16.67 17.84 3.69
C ILE A 8 15.51 18.84 3.71
N ARG A 9 15.28 19.52 4.83
CA ARG A 9 14.21 20.51 4.99
C ARG A 9 14.40 21.69 4.04
N ARG A 10 15.61 22.26 3.99
CA ARG A 10 15.95 23.38 3.11
C ARG A 10 15.74 23.03 1.65
N THR A 11 16.25 21.87 1.21
CA THR A 11 16.11 21.40 -0.17
C THR A 11 14.65 21.12 -0.52
N GLY A 12 13.93 20.43 0.37
CA GLY A 12 12.51 20.15 0.17
C GLY A 12 11.65 21.40 0.08
N ASN A 13 11.89 22.41 0.93
CA ASN A 13 11.19 23.70 0.87
C ASN A 13 11.54 24.49 -0.40
N ALA A 14 12.80 24.50 -0.82
CA ALA A 14 13.22 25.15 -2.06
C ALA A 14 12.55 24.51 -3.28
N LEU A 15 12.53 23.17 -3.35
CA LEU A 15 11.80 22.44 -4.39
C LEU A 15 10.29 22.72 -4.34
N ALA A 16 9.73 22.84 -3.14
CA ALA A 16 8.31 23.12 -2.97
C ALA A 16 7.93 24.52 -3.47
N ALA A 17 8.77 25.52 -3.18
CA ALA A 17 8.58 26.88 -3.67
C ALA A 17 8.63 26.99 -5.21
N LEU A 18 9.43 26.13 -5.86
CA LEU A 18 9.53 26.09 -7.33
C LEU A 18 8.35 25.37 -8.00
N MET A 19 7.62 24.51 -7.29
CA MET A 19 6.57 23.65 -7.86
C MET A 19 5.27 23.69 -7.03
N PRO A 20 4.72 24.87 -6.69
CA PRO A 20 3.66 24.99 -5.68
C PRO A 20 2.39 24.20 -6.02
N GLU A 21 2.13 23.92 -7.30
CA GLU A 21 0.95 23.19 -7.75
C GLU A 21 1.24 21.72 -8.12
N LEU A 22 2.28 21.12 -7.56
CA LEU A 22 2.65 19.74 -7.86
C LEU A 22 1.52 18.76 -7.50
N ARG A 23 0.97 18.08 -8.51
CA ARG A 23 -0.10 17.05 -8.37
C ARG A 23 0.39 15.62 -8.55
N GLN A 24 1.56 15.44 -9.15
CA GLN A 24 2.11 14.10 -9.40
C GLN A 24 3.56 14.05 -8.96
N LEU A 25 3.87 13.03 -8.18
CA LEU A 25 5.20 12.83 -7.63
C LEU A 25 5.62 11.39 -7.89
N ARG A 26 6.77 11.23 -8.56
CA ARG A 26 7.28 9.93 -8.98
C ARG A 26 8.74 9.82 -8.60
N PHE A 27 9.05 8.78 -7.84
CA PHE A 27 10.37 8.44 -7.34
C PHE A 27 10.72 7.01 -7.77
N PRO A 28 11.26 6.84 -8.98
CA PRO A 28 11.58 5.52 -9.52
C PRO A 28 12.89 4.93 -8.97
N GLY A 29 13.55 5.59 -8.01
CA GLY A 29 14.86 5.19 -7.53
C GLY A 29 14.83 3.88 -6.74
N LYS A 30 15.78 2.99 -7.01
CA LYS A 30 16.15 1.90 -6.09
C LYS A 30 16.88 2.55 -4.91
N SER A 31 16.34 2.41 -3.71
CA SER A 31 16.58 3.19 -2.49
C SER A 31 17.97 3.17 -1.83
N SER A 32 19.07 2.94 -2.54
CA SER A 32 20.37 2.86 -1.86
C SER A 32 20.88 4.19 -1.30
N ILE A 33 20.19 5.32 -1.52
CA ILE A 33 20.60 6.65 -1.04
C ILE A 33 19.59 7.19 -0.01
N PRO A 34 19.82 7.01 1.31
CA PRO A 34 18.91 7.42 2.37
C PRO A 34 18.51 8.90 2.32
N VAL A 35 19.46 9.79 2.00
CA VAL A 35 19.22 11.24 1.92
C VAL A 35 18.23 11.59 0.81
N ALA A 36 18.33 10.94 -0.36
CA ALA A 36 17.39 11.16 -1.45
C ALA A 36 15.98 10.71 -1.07
N THR A 37 15.85 9.54 -0.43
CA THR A 37 14.58 9.04 0.09
C THR A 37 13.98 10.00 1.14
N ALA A 38 14.80 10.57 2.01
CA ALA A 38 14.36 11.53 3.02
C ALA A 38 13.88 12.86 2.39
N ILE A 39 14.59 13.39 1.39
CA ILE A 39 14.15 14.58 0.62
C ILE A 39 12.81 14.31 -0.07
N CYS A 40 12.70 13.16 -0.74
CA CYS A 40 11.47 12.76 -1.45
C CYS A 40 10.29 12.59 -0.48
N SER A 41 10.54 11.99 0.67
CA SER A 41 9.58 11.79 1.75
C SER A 41 9.09 13.13 2.32
N TYR A 42 10.03 14.04 2.61
CA TYR A 42 9.71 15.38 3.09
C TYR A 42 8.87 16.16 2.05
N LEU A 43 9.29 16.12 0.77
CA LEU A 43 8.57 16.76 -0.32
C LEU A 43 7.15 16.20 -0.48
N ALA A 44 6.99 14.87 -0.45
CA ALA A 44 5.67 14.23 -0.47
C ALA A 44 4.80 14.70 0.71
N GLY A 45 5.40 14.82 1.90
CA GLY A 45 4.77 15.35 3.11
C GLY A 45 4.30 16.81 2.99
N LEU A 46 4.99 17.64 2.20
CA LEU A 46 4.57 19.03 1.92
C LEU A 46 3.32 19.11 1.02
N TYR A 47 3.09 18.09 0.18
CA TYR A 47 2.01 18.07 -0.81
C TYR A 47 0.82 17.19 -0.43
N THR A 48 0.67 16.80 0.85
CA THR A 48 -0.38 15.87 1.28
C THR A 48 -1.80 16.33 0.94
N GLU A 49 -2.03 17.64 0.87
CA GLU A 49 -3.33 18.25 0.60
C GLU A 49 -3.72 18.26 -0.89
N GLN A 50 -2.78 18.13 -1.83
CA GLN A 50 -3.04 18.33 -3.27
C GLN A 50 -2.53 17.22 -4.18
N LEU A 51 -1.64 16.35 -3.68
CA LEU A 51 -1.04 15.30 -4.47
C LEU A 51 -2.11 14.28 -4.91
N GLN A 52 -2.19 14.03 -6.21
CA GLN A 52 -3.15 13.11 -6.82
C GLN A 52 -2.50 11.78 -7.25
N VAL A 53 -1.21 11.80 -7.55
CA VAL A 53 -0.46 10.59 -7.93
C VAL A 53 0.84 10.55 -7.15
N LEU A 54 1.04 9.46 -6.41
CA LEU A 54 2.29 9.15 -5.74
C LEU A 54 2.80 7.79 -6.24
N ARG A 55 4.01 7.76 -6.81
CA ARG A 55 4.68 6.52 -7.17
C ARG A 55 6.07 6.51 -6.56
N SER A 56 6.37 5.53 -5.73
CA SER A 56 7.68 5.37 -5.12
C SER A 56 8.09 3.90 -5.14
N GLN A 57 9.34 3.65 -5.52
CA GLN A 57 9.99 2.34 -5.33
C GLN A 57 10.68 2.22 -3.96
N SER A 58 10.82 3.33 -3.23
CA SER A 58 11.30 3.40 -1.84
C SER A 58 10.16 3.67 -0.84
N PRO A 59 10.33 3.36 0.45
CA PRO A 59 9.44 3.77 1.52
C PRO A 59 9.32 5.29 1.55
N ILE A 60 8.09 5.76 1.72
CA ILE A 60 7.81 7.16 1.93
C ILE A 60 7.38 7.34 3.39
N VAL A 61 8.08 8.22 4.11
CA VAL A 61 7.76 8.55 5.50
C VAL A 61 7.32 10.01 5.56
N ILE A 62 6.05 10.26 5.85
CA ILE A 62 5.56 11.63 6.05
C ILE A 62 5.53 11.97 7.55
N PRO A 63 5.61 13.26 7.93
CA PRO A 63 5.46 13.66 9.32
C PRO A 63 4.17 13.13 9.96
N SER A 64 4.26 12.72 11.22
CA SER A 64 3.12 12.19 11.99
C SER A 64 1.92 13.14 11.97
N GLY A 65 0.73 12.58 11.89
CA GLY A 65 -0.53 13.34 11.83
C GLY A 65 -0.86 13.95 10.46
N ARG A 66 0.04 13.84 9.46
CA ARG A 66 -0.30 14.19 8.08
C ARG A 66 -0.94 13.02 7.35
N ARG A 67 -1.87 13.33 6.46
CA ARG A 67 -2.62 12.37 5.65
C ARG A 67 -2.76 12.90 4.23
N PHE A 68 -2.52 12.06 3.23
CA PHE A 68 -2.81 12.40 1.85
C PHE A 68 -4.32 12.48 1.62
N LYS A 69 -4.86 13.65 1.23
CA LYS A 69 -6.32 13.86 1.10
C LYS A 69 -6.86 13.69 -0.33
N CYS A 70 -6.01 13.85 -1.33
CA CYS A 70 -6.42 13.91 -2.73
C CYS A 70 -5.83 12.81 -3.62
N LEU A 71 -5.16 11.81 -3.05
CA LEU A 71 -4.54 10.74 -3.83
C LEU A 71 -5.61 9.92 -4.56
N LYS A 72 -5.42 9.82 -5.87
CA LYS A 72 -6.17 8.94 -6.77
C LYS A 72 -5.40 7.69 -7.13
N LYS A 73 -4.06 7.80 -7.21
CA LYS A 73 -3.19 6.68 -7.56
C LYS A 73 -1.99 6.64 -6.64
N ALA A 74 -1.81 5.52 -5.94
CA ALA A 74 -0.68 5.27 -5.07
C ALA A 74 0.06 4.01 -5.50
N SER A 75 1.38 4.09 -5.63
CA SER A 75 2.29 2.96 -5.77
C SER A 75 3.38 3.11 -4.72
N LEU A 76 3.39 2.25 -3.70
CA LEU A 76 4.21 2.38 -2.51
C LEU A 76 5.01 1.11 -2.28
N SER A 77 6.23 1.25 -1.77
CA SER A 77 7.11 0.13 -1.42
C SER A 77 7.31 0.09 0.09
N TYR A 78 7.19 -1.09 0.68
CA TYR A 78 7.37 -1.28 2.13
C TYR A 78 8.83 -1.50 2.56
N GLU A 79 9.77 -1.62 1.61
CA GLU A 79 11.16 -2.11 1.80
C GLU A 79 11.52 -2.57 3.22
N TYR A 80 11.59 -3.89 3.43
CA TYR A 80 12.30 -4.71 4.43
C TYR A 80 12.64 -4.14 5.84
N GLN A 81 12.13 -2.98 6.22
CA GLN A 81 12.40 -2.31 7.47
C GLN A 81 11.27 -2.70 8.40
N SER A 82 11.61 -3.50 9.40
CA SER A 82 10.69 -3.87 10.46
C SER A 82 10.07 -2.62 11.07
N GLY A 83 8.74 -2.58 11.17
CA GLY A 83 8.00 -1.45 11.74
C GLY A 83 7.70 -0.30 10.77
N TYR A 84 8.08 -0.38 9.49
CA TYR A 84 7.63 0.60 8.51
C TYR A 84 6.12 0.44 8.25
N HIS A 85 5.41 1.57 8.27
CA HIS A 85 4.02 1.68 7.86
C HIS A 85 3.93 2.68 6.70
N PRO A 86 3.09 2.41 5.68
CA PRO A 86 2.87 3.35 4.61
C PRO A 86 2.26 4.64 5.18
N PRO A 87 2.45 5.77 4.48
CA PRO A 87 1.86 7.03 4.91
C PRO A 87 0.33 6.93 4.93
N SER A 88 -0.29 7.58 5.91
CA SER A 88 -1.75 7.63 5.99
C SER A 88 -2.35 8.33 4.77
N MET A 89 -3.47 7.83 4.28
CA MET A 89 -4.20 8.44 3.16
C MET A 89 -5.71 8.31 3.32
N ASP A 90 -6.42 9.29 2.78
CA ASP A 90 -7.85 9.20 2.56
C ASP A 90 -8.12 8.31 1.34
N ILE A 91 -8.75 7.18 1.59
CA ILE A 91 -9.05 6.17 0.57
C ILE A 91 -10.33 6.47 -0.21
N ALA A 92 -11.14 7.47 0.20
CA ALA A 92 -12.39 7.81 -0.46
C ALA A 92 -12.23 8.33 -1.90
N ASN A 93 -11.00 8.66 -2.30
CA ASN A 93 -10.66 9.13 -3.64
C ASN A 93 -9.68 8.22 -4.40
N LEU A 94 -9.26 7.11 -3.79
CA LEU A 94 -8.22 6.26 -4.33
C LEU A 94 -8.79 5.31 -5.38
N ASP A 95 -8.37 5.47 -6.64
CA ASP A 95 -8.78 4.63 -7.77
C ASP A 95 -7.83 3.44 -7.98
N MET A 96 -6.56 3.60 -7.62
CA MET A 96 -5.49 2.61 -7.86
C MET A 96 -4.51 2.55 -6.69
N LEU A 97 -4.26 1.35 -6.18
CA LEU A 97 -3.32 1.08 -5.11
C LEU A 97 -2.39 -0.08 -5.47
N PHE A 98 -1.09 0.21 -5.54
CA PHE A 98 -0.04 -0.77 -5.80
C PHE A 98 0.88 -0.82 -4.57
N LEU A 99 0.96 -1.97 -3.91
CA LEU A 99 1.81 -2.20 -2.75
C LEU A 99 2.92 -3.18 -3.12
N HIS A 100 4.16 -2.69 -3.08
CA HIS A 100 5.36 -3.47 -3.39
C HIS A 100 6.04 -3.92 -2.10
N ASN A 101 6.60 -5.13 -2.14
CA ASN A 101 7.34 -5.73 -1.02
C ASN A 101 6.55 -5.73 0.30
N ALA A 102 5.23 -5.86 0.23
CA ALA A 102 4.38 -5.91 1.41
C ALA A 102 4.75 -7.11 2.28
N LEU A 103 4.73 -6.94 3.60
CA LEU A 103 4.90 -8.05 4.53
C LEU A 103 3.54 -8.75 4.72
N PRO A 104 3.50 -10.09 4.93
CA PRO A 104 2.23 -10.78 5.21
C PRO A 104 1.46 -10.16 6.38
N ASN A 105 2.16 -9.69 7.41
CA ASN A 105 1.60 -9.04 8.59
C ASN A 105 1.57 -7.50 8.52
N HIS A 106 1.69 -6.88 7.35
CA HIS A 106 1.64 -5.43 7.27
C HIS A 106 0.28 -4.90 7.76
N SER A 107 0.31 -3.77 8.44
CA SER A 107 -0.92 -3.13 8.92
C SER A 107 -1.62 -2.36 7.80
N TRP A 108 -2.94 -2.55 7.71
CA TRP A 108 -3.84 -1.72 6.89
C TRP A 108 -4.33 -0.46 7.61
N THR A 109 -3.98 -0.27 8.90
CA THR A 109 -4.42 0.89 9.68
C THR A 109 -4.12 2.27 9.07
N PRO A 110 -3.05 2.49 8.27
CA PRO A 110 -2.84 3.79 7.62
C PRO A 110 -3.94 4.19 6.62
N PHE A 111 -4.75 3.21 6.17
CA PHE A 111 -5.91 3.42 5.31
C PHE A 111 -7.21 3.59 6.09
N SER A 112 -7.20 3.38 7.42
CA SER A 112 -8.40 3.55 8.23
C SER A 112 -8.74 5.04 8.41
N THR A 113 -10.03 5.35 8.23
CA THR A 113 -10.57 6.69 8.50
C THR A 113 -11.08 6.83 9.92
N ASN A 114 -11.31 5.73 10.63
CA ASN A 114 -11.87 5.71 11.97
C ASN A 114 -11.11 4.73 12.83
N ASP A 115 -10.60 5.19 13.98
CA ASP A 115 -9.84 4.32 14.90
C ASP A 115 -10.72 3.21 15.50
N ASP A 116 -12.04 3.32 15.36
CA ASP A 116 -13.04 2.41 15.94
C ASP A 116 -13.69 1.40 14.99
N SER A 117 -13.45 1.47 13.67
CA SER A 117 -14.03 0.46 12.75
C SER A 117 -13.13 -0.78 12.64
N ASN A 118 -13.72 -1.98 12.69
CA ASN A 118 -13.04 -3.23 12.33
C ASN A 118 -13.05 -3.48 10.81
N SER A 119 -13.33 -2.45 10.03
CA SER A 119 -13.47 -2.51 8.59
C SER A 119 -12.86 -1.27 7.93
N ILE A 120 -12.30 -1.49 6.75
CA ILE A 120 -11.78 -0.44 5.87
C ILE A 120 -12.47 -0.62 4.53
N GLU A 121 -13.16 0.42 4.07
CA GLU A 121 -13.93 0.38 2.83
C GLU A 121 -13.32 1.28 1.76
N PHE A 122 -12.82 0.65 0.71
CA PHE A 122 -12.23 1.31 -0.46
C PHE A 122 -13.32 1.60 -1.51
N THR A 123 -14.17 2.59 -1.22
CA THR A 123 -15.37 2.88 -2.02
C THR A 123 -15.11 3.20 -3.50
N LYS A 124 -13.93 3.71 -3.88
CA LYS A 124 -13.61 4.06 -5.29
C LYS A 124 -12.50 3.22 -5.93
N LEU A 125 -11.91 2.29 -5.18
CA LEU A 125 -10.75 1.57 -5.67
C LEU A 125 -11.15 0.59 -6.77
N LYS A 126 -10.62 0.82 -7.97
CA LYS A 126 -10.82 -0.01 -9.16
C LYS A 126 -9.70 -1.02 -9.35
N GLN A 127 -8.48 -0.67 -8.96
CA GLN A 127 -7.30 -1.52 -9.18
C GLN A 127 -6.48 -1.68 -7.91
N LEU A 128 -6.29 -2.95 -7.52
CA LEU A 128 -5.45 -3.33 -6.40
C LEU A 128 -4.36 -4.28 -6.88
N ASN A 129 -3.11 -3.93 -6.62
CA ASN A 129 -1.97 -4.81 -6.80
C ASN A 129 -1.21 -4.93 -5.49
N VAL A 130 -1.02 -6.15 -5.02
CA VAL A 130 -0.23 -6.43 -3.82
C VAL A 130 0.83 -7.46 -4.17
N GLN A 131 2.08 -7.05 -4.04
CA GLN A 131 3.24 -7.92 -4.17
C GLN A 131 3.86 -8.13 -2.80
N TYR A 132 3.77 -9.35 -2.30
CA TYR A 132 4.38 -9.76 -1.04
C TYR A 132 5.88 -10.01 -1.21
N TYR A 133 6.63 -9.69 -0.15
CA TYR A 133 8.06 -9.95 -0.14
C TYR A 133 8.38 -11.41 0.17
N ALA A 134 9.38 -11.93 -0.55
CA ALA A 134 9.65 -13.35 -0.67
C ALA A 134 10.60 -13.94 0.41
N ILE A 135 11.17 -13.14 1.32
CA ILE A 135 12.23 -13.61 2.24
C ILE A 135 11.70 -13.95 3.65
N TYR A 136 10.43 -13.70 3.96
CA TYR A 136 9.84 -14.15 5.24
C TYR A 136 9.47 -15.63 5.17
N GLU A 137 10.49 -16.49 5.22
CA GLU A 137 10.36 -17.90 5.63
C GLU A 137 10.58 -17.95 7.16
N GLU A 138 9.74 -18.73 7.86
CA GLU A 138 9.95 -19.20 9.23
C GLU A 138 9.92 -18.15 10.34
N ASN A 139 8.70 -17.80 10.81
CA ASN A 139 8.30 -17.81 12.23
C ASN A 139 6.97 -17.05 12.34
N GLY A 140 5.87 -17.81 12.42
CA GLY A 140 4.53 -17.35 12.83
C GLY A 140 4.08 -16.00 12.28
N ILE A 141 3.21 -16.02 11.26
CA ILE A 141 2.52 -14.80 10.84
C ILE A 141 1.67 -14.31 12.00
N VAL A 142 2.14 -13.29 12.71
CA VAL A 142 1.30 -12.49 13.61
C VAL A 142 0.57 -11.50 12.73
N VAL A 143 -0.58 -11.89 12.20
CA VAL A 143 -1.50 -10.92 11.57
C VAL A 143 -1.88 -9.92 12.67
N PRO A 144 -1.69 -8.60 12.48
CA PRO A 144 -2.08 -7.62 13.49
C PRO A 144 -3.60 -7.71 13.68
N HIS A 145 -4.01 -8.38 14.75
CA HIS A 145 -5.39 -8.45 15.21
C HIS A 145 -5.68 -7.23 16.08
N ARG A 146 -6.81 -6.58 15.85
CA ARG A 146 -7.44 -5.79 16.91
C ARG A 146 -8.30 -6.78 17.68
N ASP A 147 -7.92 -7.08 18.92
CA ASP A 147 -8.71 -7.89 19.86
C ASP A 147 -9.20 -9.25 19.31
N GLY A 148 -8.37 -9.93 18.51
CA GLY A 148 -8.69 -11.26 17.97
C GLY A 148 -9.62 -11.29 16.76
N HIS A 149 -10.03 -10.13 16.22
CA HIS A 149 -10.82 -10.05 14.99
C HIS A 149 -10.00 -9.47 13.84
N PRO A 150 -9.90 -10.17 12.69
CA PRO A 150 -9.25 -9.61 11.52
C PRO A 150 -10.08 -8.45 10.95
N TRP A 151 -9.39 -7.42 10.46
CA TRP A 151 -10.02 -6.30 9.76
C TRP A 151 -10.68 -6.78 8.48
N SER A 152 -11.94 -6.45 8.23
CA SER A 152 -12.57 -6.71 6.93
C SER A 152 -12.26 -5.59 5.93
N LEU A 153 -11.66 -5.94 4.79
CA LEU A 153 -11.28 -4.99 3.74
C LEU A 153 -12.32 -5.05 2.61
N TYR A 154 -13.15 -4.04 2.48
CA TYR A 154 -14.22 -4.00 1.48
C TYR A 154 -13.78 -3.26 0.21
N PHE A 155 -13.98 -3.89 -0.94
CA PHE A 155 -13.62 -3.33 -2.24
C PHE A 155 -14.82 -3.36 -3.22
N PRO A 156 -15.92 -2.64 -2.94
CA PRO A 156 -17.20 -2.80 -3.66
C PRO A 156 -17.15 -2.47 -5.15
N ASN A 157 -16.13 -1.74 -5.61
CA ASN A 157 -15.98 -1.31 -7.01
C ASN A 157 -14.68 -1.81 -7.65
N LEU A 158 -14.08 -2.89 -7.10
CA LEU A 158 -12.83 -3.43 -7.62
C LEU A 158 -13.04 -4.13 -8.98
N GLU A 159 -12.31 -3.68 -9.98
CA GLU A 159 -12.35 -4.21 -11.34
C GLU A 159 -11.18 -5.18 -11.56
N ILE A 160 -9.99 -4.83 -11.05
CA ILE A 160 -8.75 -5.57 -11.28
C ILE A 160 -8.06 -5.86 -9.95
N LEU A 161 -7.80 -7.16 -9.70
CA LEU A 161 -7.00 -7.64 -8.59
C LEU A 161 -5.75 -8.35 -9.11
N THR A 162 -4.59 -7.96 -8.61
CA THR A 162 -3.34 -8.68 -8.81
C THR A 162 -2.68 -8.96 -7.47
N ILE A 163 -2.44 -10.24 -7.18
CA ILE A 163 -1.74 -10.70 -5.99
C ILE A 163 -0.51 -11.47 -6.45
N LYS A 164 0.67 -11.08 -5.96
CA LYS A 164 1.92 -11.79 -6.21
C LYS A 164 2.56 -12.21 -4.89
N CYS A 165 2.66 -13.52 -4.69
CA CYS A 165 3.00 -14.14 -3.41
C CYS A 165 3.79 -15.45 -3.65
N THR A 166 4.99 -15.34 -4.20
CA THR A 166 5.75 -16.50 -4.72
C THR A 166 6.44 -17.35 -3.65
N LYS A 167 6.60 -16.84 -2.43
CA LYS A 167 7.30 -17.51 -1.33
C LYS A 167 6.68 -17.27 0.06
N SER A 168 5.49 -16.69 0.13
CA SER A 168 4.81 -16.40 1.39
C SER A 168 3.33 -16.77 1.31
N ILE A 169 2.66 -16.70 2.46
CA ILE A 169 1.20 -16.80 2.57
C ILE A 169 0.58 -15.47 2.10
N CYS A 170 -0.68 -15.49 1.67
CA CYS A 170 -1.43 -14.32 1.24
C CYS A 170 -2.60 -14.00 2.18
N PRO A 171 -2.36 -13.29 3.31
CA PRO A 171 -3.42 -13.00 4.28
C PRO A 171 -4.53 -12.12 3.71
N LEU A 172 -4.27 -11.37 2.63
CA LEU A 172 -5.30 -10.52 2.01
C LEU A 172 -6.53 -11.32 1.57
N LEU A 173 -6.36 -12.54 1.06
CA LEU A 173 -7.47 -13.39 0.61
C LEU A 173 -8.43 -13.78 1.72
N GLU A 174 -7.97 -13.81 2.98
CA GLU A 174 -8.78 -14.23 4.13
C GLU A 174 -9.74 -13.13 4.61
N TYR A 175 -9.42 -11.86 4.33
CA TYR A 175 -10.10 -10.72 4.94
C TYR A 175 -10.72 -9.75 3.95
N MET A 176 -10.49 -9.96 2.66
CA MET A 176 -11.06 -9.14 1.61
C MET A 176 -12.51 -9.52 1.30
N VAL A 177 -13.35 -8.51 1.14
CA VAL A 177 -14.71 -8.63 0.62
C VAL A 177 -14.73 -7.99 -0.77
N LEU A 178 -14.82 -8.85 -1.77
CA LEU A 178 -14.80 -8.51 -3.19
C LEU A 178 -16.22 -8.28 -3.74
N PRO A 179 -16.36 -7.52 -4.85
CA PRO A 179 -17.64 -7.43 -5.54
C PRO A 179 -17.95 -8.76 -6.24
N SER A 180 -19.22 -9.02 -6.54
CA SER A 180 -19.64 -10.29 -7.16
C SER A 180 -19.08 -10.53 -8.56
N HIS A 181 -18.68 -9.46 -9.25
CA HIS A 181 -18.14 -9.49 -10.61
C HIS A 181 -16.88 -8.62 -10.70
N MET A 182 -15.88 -9.11 -11.43
CA MET A 182 -14.62 -8.41 -11.68
C MET A 182 -14.20 -8.53 -13.16
N GLU A 183 -13.35 -7.62 -13.62
CA GLU A 183 -12.76 -7.72 -14.96
C GLU A 183 -11.61 -8.73 -14.98
N GLU A 184 -10.69 -8.63 -14.02
CA GLU A 184 -9.49 -9.47 -13.98
C GLU A 184 -9.07 -9.84 -12.56
N ILE A 185 -8.75 -11.13 -12.38
CA ILE A 185 -8.10 -11.65 -11.19
C ILE A 185 -6.81 -12.34 -11.62
N THR A 186 -5.68 -11.85 -11.14
CA THR A 186 -4.37 -12.49 -11.28
C THR A 186 -3.84 -12.87 -9.91
N ILE A 187 -3.55 -14.15 -9.70
CA ILE A 187 -2.94 -14.67 -8.46
C ILE A 187 -1.70 -15.48 -8.85
N GLU A 188 -0.54 -15.05 -8.38
CA GLU A 188 0.73 -15.75 -8.54
C GLU A 188 1.20 -16.28 -7.18
N MET A 189 1.11 -17.59 -6.94
CA MET A 189 1.48 -18.23 -5.67
C MET A 189 1.83 -19.72 -5.82
N ARG A 190 2.48 -20.31 -4.82
CA ARG A 190 2.75 -21.76 -4.83
C ARG A 190 1.44 -22.54 -4.68
N LEU A 191 1.32 -23.65 -5.42
CA LEU A 191 0.11 -24.49 -5.41
C LEU A 191 -0.30 -24.95 -4.00
N GLY A 192 0.67 -25.37 -3.17
CA GLY A 192 0.40 -25.82 -1.80
C GLY A 192 -0.07 -24.70 -0.85
N ASP A 193 0.21 -23.43 -1.17
CA ASP A 193 -0.31 -22.29 -0.43
C ASP A 193 -1.73 -21.94 -0.89
N PHE A 194 -2.05 -22.14 -2.18
CA PHE A 194 -3.39 -21.93 -2.72
C PHE A 194 -4.44 -22.87 -2.10
N GLN A 195 -4.06 -24.12 -1.81
CA GLN A 195 -4.93 -25.11 -1.16
C GLN A 195 -5.43 -24.67 0.22
N ARG A 196 -4.74 -23.74 0.89
CA ARG A 196 -5.19 -23.18 2.18
C ARG A 196 -6.39 -22.26 2.04
N TYR A 197 -6.68 -21.81 0.82
CA TYR A 197 -7.77 -20.90 0.48
C TYR A 197 -8.92 -21.61 -0.25
N GLU A 198 -9.03 -22.93 -0.13
CA GLU A 198 -10.11 -23.72 -0.76
C GLU A 198 -11.51 -23.27 -0.34
N GLU A 199 -11.64 -22.71 0.86
CA GLU A 199 -12.91 -22.17 1.37
C GLU A 199 -13.15 -20.69 0.99
N VAL A 200 -12.14 -20.02 0.41
CA VAL A 200 -12.28 -18.63 -0.04
C VAL A 200 -13.03 -18.59 -1.37
N SER A 201 -14.19 -17.94 -1.36
CA SER A 201 -14.98 -17.71 -2.56
C SER A 201 -14.45 -16.52 -3.34
N LEU A 202 -13.77 -16.78 -4.46
CA LEU A 202 -13.45 -15.74 -5.45
C LEU A 202 -14.69 -15.39 -6.28
N PRO A 203 -14.86 -14.12 -6.67
CA PRO A 203 -15.99 -13.71 -7.51
C PRO A 203 -15.83 -14.16 -8.96
N VAL A 204 -16.90 -14.03 -9.73
CA VAL A 204 -16.86 -14.27 -11.17
C VAL A 204 -15.99 -13.20 -11.84
N ALA A 205 -15.05 -13.59 -12.68
CA ALA A 205 -14.18 -12.67 -13.41
C ALA A 205 -14.14 -13.00 -14.91
N ASN A 206 -14.06 -11.97 -15.75
CA ASN A 206 -13.92 -12.14 -17.21
C ASN A 206 -12.59 -12.81 -17.58
N LYS A 207 -11.56 -12.58 -16.77
CA LYS A 207 -10.23 -13.18 -16.94
C LYS A 207 -9.66 -13.60 -15.59
N VAL A 208 -9.28 -14.87 -15.50
CA VAL A 208 -8.58 -15.43 -14.34
C VAL A 208 -7.21 -15.95 -14.79
N VAL A 209 -6.15 -15.49 -14.12
CA VAL A 209 -4.77 -15.92 -14.37
C VAL A 209 -4.20 -16.45 -13.06
N LEU A 210 -3.96 -17.76 -13.00
CA LEU A 210 -3.30 -18.43 -11.88
C LEU A 210 -1.90 -18.84 -12.33
N LYS A 211 -0.87 -18.45 -11.57
CA LYS A 211 0.55 -18.69 -11.88
C LYS A 211 1.31 -19.27 -10.69
#